data_AF-A0A1X3D9H9-F1
#
_entry.id   AF-A0A1X3D9H9-F1
#
_cell.length_a   1.000
_cell.length_b   1.000
_cell.length_c   1.000
_cell.angle_alpha   90.00
_cell.angle_beta   90.00
_cell.angle_gamma   90.00
#
_symmetry.space_group_name_H-M   'P 1'
#
loop_
_entity.id
_entity.type
_entity.pdbx_description
1 polymer ?
#
loop_
_entity_poly.entity_id
_entity_poly.type
_entity_poly.pdbx_seq_one_letter_code
_entity_poly.pdbx_strand_id
1 'polypeptide(L)'
;MAAHYLLTPRPYRTLSALTALVGTLLLWRYAASAQSIAAFAAVLLLFAGALIAIAAVILALRQRESGTAIQCLLLMLWQVGFPLVWMAKVGQQAV
;
A
#
# COMPACT_ATOMS: atom_id res chain seq x y z
N MET A 1 27.77 -9.54 -4.83
CA MET A 1 27.41 -8.10 -4.76
C MET A 1 25.88 -7.88 -4.71
N ALA A 2 25.12 -8.62 -3.89
CA ALA A 2 23.66 -8.47 -3.79
C ALA A 2 23.22 -7.75 -2.49
N ALA A 3 24.07 -7.73 -1.46
CA ALA A 3 23.73 -7.20 -0.14
C ALA A 3 23.45 -5.69 -0.14
N HIS A 4 24.10 -4.91 -1.01
CA HIS A 4 23.90 -3.45 -1.04
C HIS A 4 22.56 -3.03 -1.65
N TYR A 5 21.98 -3.85 -2.54
CA TYR A 5 20.68 -3.54 -3.17
C TYR A 5 19.51 -3.72 -2.19
N LEU A 6 19.57 -4.74 -1.32
CA LEU A 6 18.59 -5.01 -0.26
C LEU A 6 18.59 -3.93 0.84
N LEU A 7 19.65 -3.12 0.94
CA LEU A 7 19.79 -2.09 1.95
C LEU A 7 19.38 -0.69 1.47
N THR A 8 18.95 -0.55 0.21
CA THR A 8 18.52 0.75 -0.34
C THR A 8 16.99 0.92 -0.25
N PRO A 9 16.48 2.11 0.13
CA PRO A 9 15.04 2.33 0.31
C PRO A 9 14.27 2.43 -1.03
N ARG A 10 14.97 2.75 -2.14
CA ARG A 10 14.38 2.90 -3.49
C ARG A 10 13.57 1.69 -3.97
N PRO A 11 14.10 0.46 -4.03
CA PRO A 11 13.35 -0.70 -4.52
C PRO A 11 12.08 -0.97 -3.71
N TYR A 12 12.14 -0.83 -2.38
CA TYR A 12 10.98 -1.00 -1.50
C TYR A 12 9.92 0.06 -1.73
N ARG A 13 10.31 1.33 -1.96
CA ARG A 13 9.38 2.40 -2.34
C ARG A 13 8.67 2.08 -3.65
N THR A 14 9.38 1.60 -4.67
CA THR A 14 8.79 1.30 -5.98
C THR A 14 7.82 0.13 -5.90
N LEU A 15 8.15 -0.91 -5.14
CA LEU A 15 7.25 -2.05 -4.88
C LEU A 15 6.01 -1.62 -4.10
N SER A 16 6.17 -0.78 -3.06
CA SER A 16 5.03 -0.20 -2.33
C SER A 16 4.14 0.66 -3.23
N ALA A 17 4.71 1.50 -4.10
CA ALA A 17 3.93 2.31 -5.04
C ALA A 17 3.17 1.45 -6.07
N LEU A 18 3.79 0.39 -6.58
CA LEU A 18 3.13 -0.55 -7.51
C LEU A 18 1.99 -1.29 -6.82
N THR A 19 2.22 -1.84 -5.63
CA THR A 19 1.17 -2.51 -4.85
C THR A 19 0.04 -1.55 -4.47
N ALA A 20 0.34 -0.27 -4.19
CA ALA A 20 -0.68 0.75 -3.95
C ALA A 20 -1.52 0.99 -5.20
N LEU A 21 -0.90 1.21 -6.35
CA LEU A 21 -1.60 1.44 -7.62
C LEU A 21 -2.45 0.23 -8.03
N VAL A 22 -1.86 -0.95 -8.04
CA VAL A 22 -2.54 -2.20 -8.43
C VAL A 22 -3.66 -2.50 -7.44
N GLY A 23 -3.41 -2.42 -6.14
CA GLY A 23 -4.41 -2.66 -5.11
C GLY A 23 -5.57 -1.67 -5.17
N THR A 24 -5.30 -0.37 -5.36
CA THR A 24 -6.34 0.67 -5.50
C THR A 24 -7.17 0.46 -6.78
N LEU A 25 -6.53 0.14 -7.91
CA LEU A 25 -7.23 -0.13 -9.17
C LEU A 25 -8.09 -1.40 -9.10
N LEU A 26 -7.55 -2.48 -8.53
CA LEU A 26 -8.29 -3.72 -8.31
C LEU A 26 -9.48 -3.48 -7.39
N LEU A 27 -9.27 -2.79 -6.27
CA LEU A 27 -10.34 -2.48 -5.33
C LEU A 27 -11.41 -1.63 -6.01
N TRP A 28 -11.04 -0.57 -6.75
CA TRP A 28 -12.02 0.21 -7.51
C TRP A 28 -12.79 -0.67 -8.51
N ARG A 29 -12.07 -1.43 -9.34
CA ARG A 29 -12.67 -2.20 -10.45
C ARG A 29 -13.61 -3.30 -9.95
N TYR A 30 -13.24 -3.97 -8.86
CA TYR A 30 -13.99 -5.08 -8.29
C TYR A 30 -14.94 -4.66 -7.16
N ALA A 31 -14.85 -3.44 -6.64
CA ALA A 31 -15.77 -2.91 -5.64
C ALA A 31 -17.23 -2.87 -6.10
N ALA A 32 -17.45 -2.61 -7.40
CA ALA A 32 -18.79 -2.53 -7.99
C ALA A 32 -19.30 -3.88 -8.51
N SER A 33 -18.44 -4.90 -8.56
CA SER A 33 -18.80 -6.24 -9.03
C SER A 33 -19.12 -7.10 -7.81
N ALA A 34 -20.16 -7.92 -7.86
CA ALA A 34 -20.61 -8.80 -6.76
C ALA A 34 -19.59 -9.89 -6.33
N GLN A 35 -18.33 -9.76 -6.73
CA GLN A 35 -17.24 -10.69 -6.50
C GLN A 35 -16.47 -10.29 -5.23
N SER A 36 -17.08 -10.57 -4.07
CA SER A 36 -16.55 -10.26 -2.73
C SER A 36 -15.11 -10.77 -2.50
N ILE A 37 -14.75 -11.92 -3.10
CA ILE A 37 -13.41 -12.52 -2.98
C ILE A 37 -12.32 -11.67 -3.64
N ALA A 38 -12.59 -11.07 -4.80
CA ALA A 38 -11.60 -10.28 -5.54
C ALA A 38 -11.32 -8.93 -4.85
N ALA A 39 -12.37 -8.31 -4.30
CA ALA A 39 -12.22 -7.10 -3.49
C ALA A 39 -11.41 -7.39 -2.21
N PHE A 40 -11.69 -8.52 -1.54
CA PHE A 40 -10.93 -8.94 -0.36
C PHE A 40 -9.44 -9.20 -0.68
N ALA A 41 -9.14 -9.87 -1.80
CA ALA A 41 -7.76 -10.07 -2.25
C ALA A 41 -7.04 -8.74 -2.54
N ALA A 42 -7.74 -7.75 -3.11
CA ALA A 42 -7.18 -6.41 -3.32
C ALA A 42 -6.87 -5.69 -2.00
N VAL A 43 -7.72 -5.84 -0.97
CA VAL A 43 -7.44 -5.32 0.38
C VAL A 43 -6.19 -5.99 0.97
N LEU A 44 -6.10 -7.31 0.90
CA LEU A 44 -4.91 -8.03 1.39
C LEU A 44 -3.63 -7.58 0.66
N LEU A 45 -3.71 -7.35 -0.65
CA LEU A 45 -2.60 -6.84 -1.45
C LEU A 45 -2.18 -5.42 -1.01
N LEU A 46 -3.15 -4.53 -0.74
CA LEU A 46 -2.88 -3.19 -0.21
C LEU A 46 -2.20 -3.24 1.16
N PHE A 47 -2.67 -4.11 2.05
CA PHE A 47 -2.05 -4.31 3.37
C PHE A 47 -0.63 -4.89 3.27
N ALA A 48 -0.40 -5.86 2.37
CA ALA A 48 0.95 -6.37 2.12
C ALA A 48 1.88 -5.27 1.58
N GLY A 49 1.37 -4.42 0.69
CA GLY A 49 2.07 -3.22 0.23
C GLY A 49 2.41 -2.25 1.35
N ALA A 50 1.52 -2.08 2.33
CA ALA A 50 1.74 -1.20 3.48
C ALA A 50 2.87 -1.72 4.39
N LEU A 51 2.98 -3.04 4.56
CA LEU A 51 4.12 -3.65 5.27
C LEU A 51 5.45 -3.38 4.55
N ILE A 52 5.45 -3.45 3.23
CA ILE A 52 6.62 -3.11 2.40
C ILE A 52 6.94 -1.61 2.53
N ALA A 53 5.93 -0.75 2.57
CA ALA A 53 6.09 0.69 2.81
C ALA A 53 6.74 0.97 4.16
N ILE A 54 6.31 0.28 5.23
CA ILE A 54 6.89 0.39 6.57
C ILE A 54 8.37 0.00 6.56
N ALA A 55 8.71 -1.12 5.91
CA ALA A 55 10.10 -1.51 5.74
C ALA A 55 10.91 -0.42 5.00
N ALA A 56 10.35 0.17 3.95
CA ALA A 56 10.96 1.27 3.21
C ALA A 56 11.15 2.53 4.08
N VAL A 57 10.18 2.88 4.93
CA VAL A 57 10.30 3.99 5.89
C VAL A 57 11.44 3.73 6.87
N ILE A 58 11.51 2.54 7.47
CA ILE A 58 12.56 2.20 8.44
C ILE A 58 13.95 2.29 7.77
N LEU A 59 14.09 1.78 6.55
CA LEU A 59 15.32 1.88 5.76
C LEU A 59 15.66 3.34 5.41
N ALA A 60 14.69 4.15 4.98
CA ALA A 60 14.89 5.55 4.65
C ALA A 60 15.29 6.39 5.88
N LEU A 61 14.66 6.15 7.04
CA LEU A 61 15.04 6.79 8.31
C LEU A 61 16.46 6.40 8.73
N ARG A 62 16.85 5.13 8.57
CA ARG A 62 18.23 4.69 8.83
C ARG A 62 19.25 5.37 7.91
N GLN A 63 18.88 5.63 6.67
CA GLN A 63 19.73 6.37 5.72
C GLN A 63 19.63 7.91 5.84
N ARG A 64 18.83 8.42 6.80
CA ARG A 64 18.53 9.86 6.98
C ARG A 64 17.95 10.54 5.72
N GLU A 65 17.29 9.77 4.85
CA GLU A 65 16.60 10.29 3.67
C GLU A 65 15.16 10.69 4.01
N SER A 66 15.00 11.90 4.57
CA SER A 66 13.69 12.41 5.01
C SER A 66 12.65 12.47 3.87
N GLY A 67 13.07 12.83 2.65
CA GLY A 67 12.16 12.89 1.50
C GLY A 67 11.59 11.52 1.11
N THR A 68 12.44 10.49 1.08
CA THR A 68 12.03 9.11 0.78
C THR A 68 11.15 8.55 1.90
N ALA A 69 11.44 8.88 3.15
CA ALA A 69 10.63 8.47 4.31
C ALA A 69 9.21 9.06 4.25
N ILE A 70 9.07 10.35 3.96
CA ILE A 70 7.75 11.02 3.82
C ILE A 70 6.93 10.39 2.70
N GLN A 71 7.54 10.11 1.55
CA GLN A 71 6.83 9.45 0.44
C GLN A 71 6.33 8.06 0.80
N CYS A 72 7.13 7.27 1.50
CA CYS A 72 6.71 5.94 1.97
C CYS A 72 5.62 6.03 3.04
N LEU A 73 5.66 7.04 3.92
CA LEU A 73 4.59 7.32 4.87
C LEU A 73 3.27 7.68 4.18
N LEU A 74 3.31 8.52 3.14
CA LEU A 74 2.13 8.85 2.34
C LEU A 74 1.56 7.61 1.63
N LEU A 75 2.42 6.77 1.06
CA LEU A 75 2.00 5.50 0.45
C LEU A 75 1.36 4.55 1.46
N MET A 76 1.95 4.43 2.65
CA MET A 76 1.41 3.64 3.75
C MET A 76 0.03 4.17 4.17
N LEU A 77 -0.10 5.49 4.37
CA LEU A 77 -1.36 6.13 4.74
C LEU A 77 -2.42 5.89 3.66
N TRP A 78 -2.06 5.94 2.39
CA TRP A 78 -2.96 5.64 1.28
C TRP A 78 -3.41 4.18 1.27
N GLN A 79 -2.47 3.24 1.39
CA GLN A 79 -2.74 1.80 1.35
C GLN A 79 -3.62 1.33 2.51
N VAL A 80 -3.56 1.99 3.66
CA VAL A 80 -4.44 1.71 4.81
C VAL A 80 -5.73 2.50 4.73
N GLY A 81 -5.66 3.79 4.42
CA GLY A 81 -6.81 4.71 4.42
C GLY A 81 -7.81 4.43 3.30
N PHE A 82 -7.34 4.12 2.10
CA PHE A 82 -8.20 3.86 0.94
C PHE A 82 -9.17 2.67 1.17
N PRO A 83 -8.72 1.48 1.58
CA PRO A 83 -9.64 0.38 1.87
C PRO A 83 -10.53 0.67 3.09
N LEU A 84 -10.07 1.44 4.08
CA LEU A 84 -10.88 1.83 5.24
C LEU A 84 -12.06 2.72 4.83
N VAL A 85 -11.80 3.77 4.04
CA VAL A 85 -12.82 4.68 3.50
C VAL A 85 -13.79 3.92 2.61
N TRP A 86 -13.27 2.97 1.83
CA TRP A 86 -14.12 2.13 0.99
C TRP A 86 -15.06 1.24 1.82
N MET A 87 -14.54 0.55 2.84
CA MET A 87 -15.37 -0.25 3.76
C MET A 87 -16.40 0.59 4.49
N ALA A 88 -16.03 1.81 4.93
CA ALA A 88 -16.97 2.74 5.55
C ALA A 88 -18.11 3.13 4.60
N LYS A 89 -17.81 3.39 3.32
CA LYS A 89 -18.82 3.70 2.31
C LYS A 89 -19.77 2.51 2.07
N VAL A 90 -19.25 1.29 2.01
CA VAL A 90 -20.07 0.07 1.87
C VAL A 90 -20.92 -0.15 3.12
N GLY A 91 -20.36 0.04 4.32
CA GLY A 91 -21.08 -0.11 5.58
C GLY A 91 -22.21 0.90 5.74
N GLN A 92 -22.06 2.14 5.25
CA GLN A 92 -23.12 3.14 5.26
C GLN A 92 -24.23 2.90 4.22
N GLN A 93 -23.99 2.08 3.19
CA GLN A 93 -25.03 1.66 2.24
C GLN A 93 -25.84 0.45 2.73
N ALA A 94 -25.43 -0.18 3.84
CA ALA A 94 -26.08 -1.35 4.42
C ALA A 94 -27.00 -1.03 5.61
N VAL A 95 -27.15 0.25 5.97
CA VAL A 95 -28.05 0.79 7.02
C VAL A 95 -29.11 1.65 6.36
#